data_AF-A0A2S6WZD8-F1
#
_entry.id   AF-A0A2S6WZD8-F1
#
_cell.length_a   1.000
_cell.length_b   1.000
_cell.length_c   1.000
_cell.angle_alpha   90.00
_cell.angle_beta   90.00
_cell.angle_gamma   90.00
#
_symmetry.space_group_name_H-M   'P 1'
#
loop_
_entity.id
_entity.type
_entity.pdbx_description
1 polymer ?
#
loop_
_entity_poly.entity_id
_entity_poly.type
_entity_poly.pdbx_seq_one_letter_code
_entity_poly.pdbx_strand_id
1 'polypeptide(L)'
;MLTAMDRSSPSGTTETGPHGFAQPEKWLIGVPFRSTDSRVVRMYYVVDGAGDVSRAVRAALARANSVQERQARGGGSVTAEDLEIRRITLDALGHTGLDGPGDRSATPSW
;
A
#
# COMPACT_ATOMS: atom_id res chain seq x y z
N MET A 1 -39.66 -32.23 40.46
CA MET A 1 -39.73 -31.68 39.09
C MET A 1 -38.31 -31.25 38.72
N LEU A 2 -37.70 -31.93 37.75
CA LEU A 2 -36.28 -31.85 37.42
C LEU A 2 -36.12 -30.89 36.22
N THR A 3 -35.38 -29.79 36.38
CA THR A 3 -34.98 -28.95 35.23
C THR A 3 -33.49 -28.69 35.31
N ALA A 4 -32.78 -29.33 34.38
CA ALA A 4 -31.38 -29.06 34.08
C ALA A 4 -31.23 -27.66 33.48
N MET A 5 -30.27 -26.88 33.98
CA MET A 5 -29.75 -25.72 33.26
C MET A 5 -28.27 -25.95 32.97
N ASP A 6 -28.08 -26.50 31.78
CA ASP A 6 -27.13 -26.10 30.75
C ASP A 6 -25.78 -25.49 31.18
N ARG A 7 -24.71 -26.22 30.84
CA ARG A 7 -23.32 -25.78 30.93
C ARG A 7 -23.05 -24.74 29.84
N SER A 8 -23.25 -23.47 30.18
CA SER A 8 -22.67 -22.38 29.40
C SER A 8 -21.18 -22.21 29.74
N SER A 9 -20.33 -22.86 28.96
CA SER A 9 -19.00 -22.37 28.64
C SER A 9 -18.76 -22.63 27.17
N PRO A 10 -18.45 -21.58 26.42
CA PRO A 10 -17.23 -21.66 25.64
C PRO A 10 -16.36 -20.42 25.82
N SER A 11 -15.09 -20.75 26.00
CA SER A 11 -13.94 -20.07 25.42
C SER A 11 -13.68 -18.66 25.93
N GLY A 12 -12.59 -18.58 26.69
CA GLY A 12 -11.97 -17.33 27.06
C GLY A 12 -11.93 -16.39 25.87
N THR A 13 -12.53 -15.22 26.07
CA THR A 13 -12.18 -14.02 25.36
C THR A 13 -10.67 -13.97 25.32
N THR A 14 -10.10 -14.29 24.17
CA THR A 14 -8.72 -14.04 23.82
C THR A 14 -8.40 -12.65 24.36
N GLU A 15 -7.50 -12.63 25.33
CA GLU A 15 -6.77 -11.44 25.72
C GLU A 15 -6.41 -10.72 24.43
N THR A 16 -7.10 -9.62 24.17
CA THR A 16 -6.62 -8.59 23.27
C THR A 16 -5.36 -8.08 23.94
N GLY A 17 -4.25 -8.76 23.67
CA GLY A 17 -2.92 -8.30 24.00
C GLY A 17 -2.78 -6.85 23.53
N PRO A 18 -1.93 -6.07 24.20
CA PRO A 18 -1.86 -4.63 24.00
C PRO A 18 -1.71 -4.39 22.51
N HIS A 19 -2.58 -3.55 21.94
CA HIS A 19 -2.48 -3.02 20.59
C HIS A 19 -1.02 -2.97 20.16
N GLY A 20 -0.58 -4.00 19.42
CA GLY A 20 0.77 -4.02 18.88
C GLY A 20 0.81 -2.75 18.05
N PHE A 21 1.65 -1.79 18.43
CA PHE A 21 1.76 -0.49 17.79
C PHE A 21 1.62 -0.72 16.29
N ALA A 22 0.45 -0.40 15.73
CA ALA A 22 0.20 -0.64 14.32
C ALA A 22 1.22 0.27 13.65
N GLN A 23 2.31 -0.33 13.18
CA GLN A 23 3.39 0.45 12.60
C GLN A 23 2.75 1.25 11.47
N PRO A 24 3.04 2.56 11.37
CA PRO A 24 2.46 3.39 10.33
C PRO A 24 2.65 2.68 8.99
N GLU A 25 1.54 2.41 8.31
CA GLU A 25 1.55 1.60 7.11
C GLU A 25 2.37 2.33 6.03
N LYS A 26 3.42 1.66 5.56
CA LYS A 26 4.28 2.17 4.50
C LYS A 26 3.81 1.63 3.17
N TRP A 27 3.83 2.48 2.17
CA TRP A 27 3.35 2.16 0.83
C TRP A 27 4.42 2.46 -0.21
N LEU A 28 4.54 1.58 -1.19
CA LEU A 28 5.31 1.78 -2.40
C LEU A 28 4.33 2.03 -3.55
N ILE A 29 4.41 3.23 -4.14
CA ILE A 29 3.56 3.63 -5.26
C ILE A 29 4.43 3.80 -6.50
N GLY A 30 4.24 2.92 -7.48
CA GLY A 30 4.89 3.01 -8.78
C GLY A 30 4.04 3.81 -9.76
N VAL A 31 4.53 4.98 -10.15
CA VAL A 31 3.84 5.89 -11.08
C VAL A 31 4.48 5.77 -12.47
N PRO A 32 3.74 5.31 -13.49
CA PRO A 32 4.26 5.27 -14.86
C PRO A 32 4.34 6.68 -15.43
N PHE A 33 5.37 6.92 -16.24
CA PHE A 33 5.48 8.11 -17.08
C PHE A 33 6.14 7.75 -18.40
N ARG A 34 5.84 8.55 -19.43
CA ARG A 34 6.55 8.47 -20.71
C ARG A 34 7.77 9.37 -20.64
N SER A 35 8.94 8.77 -20.80
CA SER A 35 10.19 9.50 -21.01
C SER A 35 10.19 10.18 -22.39
N THR A 36 11.07 11.15 -22.59
CA THR A 36 11.29 11.85 -23.86
C THR A 36 11.58 10.89 -25.02
N ASP A 37 12.19 9.74 -24.74
CA ASP A 37 12.49 8.69 -25.74
C ASP A 37 11.30 7.76 -26.00
N SER A 38 10.08 8.15 -25.63
CA SER A 38 8.83 7.38 -25.76
C SER A 38 8.79 6.04 -25.00
N ARG A 39 9.75 5.79 -24.09
CA ARG A 39 9.75 4.63 -23.21
C ARG A 39 8.86 4.87 -22.01
N VAL A 40 8.02 3.90 -21.66
CA VAL A 40 7.28 3.91 -20.39
C VAL A 40 8.23 3.48 -19.28
N VAL A 41 8.47 4.39 -18.35
CA VAL A 41 9.30 4.18 -17.16
C VAL A 41 8.41 4.30 -15.93
N ARG A 42 8.64 3.48 -14.90
CA ARG A 42 7.91 3.54 -13.63
C ARG A 42 8.82 4.10 -12.55
N MET A 43 8.41 5.22 -11.94
CA MET A 43 9.11 5.83 -10.82
C MET A 43 8.40 5.44 -9.52
N TYR A 44 9.16 4.96 -8.54
CA TYR A 44 8.60 4.46 -7.30
C TYR A 44 8.74 5.48 -6.17
N TYR A 45 7.66 5.69 -5.44
CA TYR A 45 7.57 6.58 -4.29
C TYR A 45 7.24 5.79 -3.04
N VAL A 46 8.11 5.88 -2.04
CA VAL A 46 7.80 5.42 -0.69
C VAL A 46 7.00 6.50 0.03
N VAL A 47 5.82 6.12 0.52
CA VAL A 47 4.94 6.96 1.33
C VAL A 47 4.85 6.35 2.72
N ASP A 48 5.27 7.11 3.71
CA ASP A 48 5.22 6.72 5.12
C ASP A 48 4.00 7.36 5.80
N GLY A 49 3.42 6.66 6.78
CA GLY A 49 2.31 7.17 7.59
C GLY A 49 0.99 7.39 6.85
N ALA A 50 0.77 6.72 5.71
CA ALA A 50 -0.54 6.73 5.07
C ALA A 50 -1.39 5.59 5.64
N GLY A 51 -2.38 5.93 6.47
CA GLY A 51 -3.29 4.95 7.07
C GLY A 51 -4.24 4.26 6.09
N ASP A 52 -4.18 4.61 4.80
CA ASP A 52 -4.95 3.97 3.73
C ASP A 52 -4.29 4.20 2.35
N VAL A 53 -4.63 3.34 1.40
CA VAL A 53 -4.15 3.37 0.01
C VAL A 53 -4.44 4.70 -0.69
N SER A 54 -5.62 5.28 -0.48
CA SER A 54 -6.04 6.50 -1.19
C SER A 54 -5.19 7.70 -0.79
N ARG A 55 -4.87 7.79 0.51
CA ARG A 55 -3.94 8.78 1.04
C ARG A 55 -2.52 8.56 0.52
N ALA A 56 -2.07 7.31 0.44
CA ALA A 56 -0.75 6.98 -0.12
C ALA A 56 -0.63 7.39 -1.59
N VAL A 57 -1.62 7.03 -2.41
CA VAL A 57 -1.68 7.40 -3.83
C VAL A 57 -1.71 8.91 -4.01
N ARG A 58 -2.52 9.62 -3.24
CA ARG A 58 -2.60 11.09 -3.32
C ARG A 58 -1.26 11.75 -2.98
N ALA A 59 -0.58 11.27 -1.93
CA ALA A 59 0.73 11.77 -1.55
C ALA A 59 1.79 11.49 -2.61
N ALA A 60 1.79 10.28 -3.18
CA ALA A 60 2.70 9.90 -4.26
C ALA A 60 2.46 10.74 -5.53
N LEU A 61 1.21 10.92 -5.96
CA LEU A 61 0.87 11.74 -7.13
C LEU A 61 1.18 13.23 -6.91
N ALA A 62 0.96 13.75 -5.69
CA ALA A 62 1.33 15.12 -5.36
C ALA A 62 2.85 15.32 -5.45
N ARG A 63 3.64 14.36 -4.93
CA ARG A 63 5.10 14.37 -5.06
C ARG A 63 5.51 14.24 -6.52
N ALA A 64 4.95 13.28 -7.25
CA ALA A 64 5.27 13.06 -8.65
C ALA A 64 4.97 14.33 -9.47
N ASN A 65 3.86 15.02 -9.23
CA ASN A 65 3.52 16.25 -9.96
C ASN A 65 4.19 17.53 -9.41
N SER A 66 5.06 17.42 -8.39
CA SER A 66 5.87 18.56 -7.95
C SER A 66 6.71 19.11 -9.10
N VAL A 67 7.04 20.41 -9.04
CA VAL A 67 7.80 21.07 -10.12
C VAL A 67 9.13 20.35 -10.38
N GLN A 68 9.86 20.01 -9.32
CA GLN A 68 11.16 19.34 -9.40
C GLN A 68 11.05 17.97 -10.10
N GLU A 69 10.10 17.15 -9.68
CA GLU A 69 9.91 15.79 -10.20
C GLU A 69 9.38 15.80 -11.65
N ARG A 70 8.52 16.76 -12.00
CA ARG A 70 8.11 16.95 -13.39
C ARG A 70 9.30 17.32 -14.27
N GLN A 71 10.15 18.26 -13.85
CA GLN A 71 11.33 18.65 -14.62
C GLN A 71 12.29 17.46 -14.81
N ALA A 72 12.50 16.64 -13.77
CA ALA A 72 13.35 15.45 -13.85
C ALA A 72 12.84 14.42 -14.88
N ARG A 73 11.54 14.39 -15.17
CA ARG A 73 10.91 13.47 -16.14
C ARG A 73 10.67 14.10 -17.52
N GLY A 74 11.08 15.34 -17.76
CA GLY A 74 10.85 16.04 -19.04
C GLY A 74 9.54 16.83 -19.12
N GLY A 75 8.94 17.19 -17.99
CA GLY A 75 7.87 18.19 -17.86
C GLY A 75 6.43 17.64 -17.83
N GLY A 76 6.22 16.37 -18.15
CA GLY A 76 4.90 15.74 -18.16
C GLY A 76 4.28 15.56 -16.76
N SER A 77 2.99 15.90 -16.64
CA SER A 77 2.17 15.50 -15.50
C SER A 77 1.79 14.02 -15.59
N VAL A 78 1.60 13.40 -14.44
CA VAL A 78 1.23 11.98 -14.32
C VAL A 78 -0.14 11.84 -13.64
N THR A 79 -0.95 10.90 -14.13
CA THR A 79 -2.30 10.60 -13.65
C THR A 79 -2.31 9.36 -12.74
N ALA A 80 -3.47 9.03 -12.18
CA ALA A 80 -3.66 7.85 -11.33
C ALA A 80 -3.84 6.54 -12.12
N GLU A 81 -3.57 6.55 -13.42
CA GLU A 81 -3.75 5.39 -14.30
C GLU A 81 -2.52 4.47 -14.21
N ASP A 82 -2.76 3.16 -14.25
CA ASP A 82 -1.72 2.11 -14.23
C ASP A 82 -0.71 2.22 -13.09
N LEU A 83 -1.17 2.69 -11.92
CA LEU A 83 -0.37 2.73 -10.70
C LEU A 83 -0.09 1.32 -10.18
N GLU A 84 1.16 1.09 -9.77
CA GLU A 84 1.50 -0.04 -8.92
C GLU A 84 1.38 0.38 -7.47
N ILE A 85 0.60 -0.37 -6.69
CA ILE A 85 0.35 -0.06 -5.29
C ILE A 85 0.73 -1.29 -4.49
N ARG A 86 1.76 -1.16 -3.66
CA ARG A 86 2.25 -2.25 -2.82
C ARG A 86 2.40 -1.78 -1.40
N ARG A 87 2.00 -2.61 -0.45
CA ARG A 87 2.25 -2.34 0.96
C ARG A 87 3.66 -2.80 1.30
N ILE A 88 4.40 -1.95 1.98
CA ILE A 88 5.69 -2.29 2.56
C ILE A 88 5.43 -2.85 3.96
N THR A 89 5.77 -4.12 4.15
CA THR A 89 5.69 -4.79 5.44
C THR A 89 7.05 -4.81 6.12
N LEU A 90 7.04 -4.82 7.46
CA LEU A 90 8.23 -5.03 8.27
C LEU A 90 7.94 -6.25 9.15
N ASP A 91 8.73 -7.31 8.99
CA ASP A 91 8.60 -8.47 9.86
C ASP A 91 9.20 -8.21 11.26
N ALA A 92 9.00 -9.14 12.19
CA ALA A 92 9.50 -9.03 13.55
C ALA A 92 11.04 -9.07 13.66
N LEU A 93 11.73 -9.48 12.58
CA LEU A 93 13.20 -9.50 12.48
C LEU A 93 13.74 -8.20 11.86
N GLY A 94 12.87 -7.30 11.42
CA GLY A 94 13.24 -6.05 10.77
C GLY A 94 13.46 -6.17 9.26
N HIS A 95 13.06 -7.27 8.63
CA HIS A 95 13.12 -7.39 7.17
C HIS A 95 11.96 -6.66 6.51
N THR A 96 12.29 -5.93 5.45
CA THR A 96 11.30 -5.24 4.63
C THR A 96 10.75 -6.18 3.56
N GLY A 97 9.45 -6.38 3.56
CA GLY A 97 8.70 -7.13 2.56
C GLY A 97 7.80 -6.23 1.72
N LEU A 98 7.24 -6.79 0.65
CA LEU A 98 6.24 -6.13 -0.17
C LEU A 98 5.05 -7.07 -0.36
N ASP A 99 3.87 -6.66 0.09
CA ASP A 99 2.65 -7.42 -0.11
C ASP A 99 2.02 -7.07 -1.47
N GLY A 100 1.40 -8.06 -2.11
CA GLY A 100 0.68 -7.93 -3.38
C GLY A 100 1.53 -8.23 -4.63
N PRO A 101 0.88 -8.49 -5.79
CA PRO A 101 1.56 -9.00 -6.97
C PRO A 101 2.49 -7.93 -7.59
N GLY A 102 3.76 -8.30 -7.74
CA GLY A 102 4.77 -7.52 -8.44
C GLY A 102 4.86 -7.82 -9.93
N ASP A 103 3.76 -8.21 -10.58
CA ASP A 103 3.81 -8.73 -11.95
C ASP A 103 3.29 -7.75 -13.01
N ARG A 104 4.17 -7.45 -13.98
CA ARG A 104 3.87 -6.71 -15.21
C ARG A 104 3.12 -7.59 -16.21
N SER A 105 1.92 -8.05 -15.89
CA SER A 105 1.03 -8.68 -16.90
C SER A 105 -0.28 -9.10 -16.25
N ALA A 106 -1.14 -8.14 -15.97
CA ALA A 106 -2.57 -8.41 -15.92
C ALA A 106 -3.23 -7.30 -16.75
N THR A 107 -3.48 -7.59 -18.02
CA THR A 107 -4.52 -6.86 -18.76
C THR A 107 -5.83 -7.11 -18.02
N PRO A 108 -6.51 -6.09 -17.50
CA PRO A 108 -7.87 -6.27 -17.02
C PRO A 108 -8.73 -6.61 -18.24
N SER A 109 -9.17 -7.87 -18.30
CA SER A 109 -10.22 -8.27 -19.22
C SER A 109 -11.56 -7.90 -18.60
N TRP A 110 -12.13 -6.77 -19.01
CA TRP A 110 -13.56 -6.49 -19.01
C TRP A 110 -13.94 -5.89 -20.35
#